data_AF-A0A949L1Y0-F1
#
_entry.id   AF-A0A949L1Y0-F1
#
_cell.length_a   1.000
_cell.length_b   1.000
_cell.length_c   1.000
_cell.angle_alpha   90.00
_cell.angle_beta   90.00
_cell.angle_gamma   90.00
#
_symmetry.space_group_name_H-M   'P 1'
#
loop_
_entity.id
_entity.type
_entity.pdbx_description
1 polymer ?
#
loop_
_entity_poly.entity_id
_entity_poly.type
_entity_poly.pdbx_seq_one_letter_code
_entity_poly.pdbx_strand_id
1 'polypeptide(L)'
;MKRRVTDLDLKRNWAEAMTFYIIYLIVGILISGGIGAVVGSLLSNDIQAGMRSGVIFAGLYTGFLYFRVYKKKMMNSVVFIIVGVIGAIVGFFYGMPISIAFVAVLTTRENGKQTDNNELDKEYFN
;
A
#
# COMPACT_ATOMS: atom_id res chain seq x y z
N MET A 1 16.33 7.95 -17.82
CA MET A 1 14.91 8.05 -17.45
C MET A 1 14.81 8.46 -15.98
N LYS A 2 14.10 9.55 -15.65
CA LYS A 2 13.85 9.91 -14.24
C LYS A 2 12.87 8.90 -13.65
N ARG A 3 13.28 8.15 -12.61
CA ARG A 3 12.40 7.24 -11.87
C ARG A 3 11.28 8.05 -11.24
N ARG A 4 10.01 7.71 -11.50
CA ARG A 4 8.87 8.42 -10.92
C ARG A 4 8.42 7.69 -9.67
N VAL A 5 8.02 8.46 -8.65
CA VAL A 5 7.45 7.90 -7.41
C VAL A 5 6.18 7.09 -7.71
N THR A 6 5.48 7.40 -8.79
CA THR A 6 4.28 6.71 -9.28
C THR A 6 4.54 5.37 -9.97
N ASP A 7 5.79 5.03 -10.31
CA ASP A 7 6.12 3.77 -10.99
C ASP A 7 6.15 2.63 -9.95
N LEU A 8 5.01 1.94 -9.80
CA LEU A 8 4.79 0.95 -8.73
C LEU A 8 5.47 -0.40 -8.98
N ASP A 9 5.93 -0.65 -10.20
CA ASP A 9 6.60 -1.87 -10.65
C ASP A 9 8.11 -1.86 -10.39
N LEU A 10 8.71 -0.70 -10.09
CA LEU A 10 10.14 -0.61 -9.81
C LEU A 10 10.50 -1.22 -8.44
N LYS A 11 11.64 -1.93 -8.37
CA LYS A 11 12.26 -2.32 -7.09
C LYS A 11 12.90 -1.08 -6.47
N ARG A 12 12.37 -0.63 -5.34
CA ARG A 12 12.88 0.55 -4.62
C ARG A 12 13.96 0.14 -3.61
N ASN A 13 14.99 0.97 -3.46
CA ASN A 13 15.86 0.88 -2.27
C ASN A 13 15.10 1.38 -1.03
N TRP A 14 15.58 1.07 0.18
CA TRP A 14 14.99 1.49 1.45
C TRP A 14 14.79 3.02 1.55
N ALA A 15 15.73 3.82 1.05
CA ALA A 15 15.57 5.27 0.99
C ALA A 15 14.41 5.70 0.07
N GLU A 16 14.31 5.11 -1.12
CA GLU A 16 13.23 5.40 -2.08
C GLU A 16 11.87 4.91 -1.56
N ALA A 17 11.84 3.79 -0.84
CA ALA A 17 10.65 3.26 -0.19
C ALA A 17 10.18 4.16 0.97
N MET A 18 11.10 4.77 1.71
CA MET A 18 10.77 5.78 2.73
C MET A 18 10.18 7.04 2.07
N THR A 19 10.74 7.50 0.95
CA THR A 19 10.16 8.62 0.19
C THR A 19 8.75 8.29 -0.31
N PHE A 20 8.55 7.06 -0.83
CA PHE A 20 7.23 6.57 -1.20
C PHE A 20 6.26 6.56 -0.01
N TYR A 21 6.70 6.04 1.14
CA TYR A 21 5.92 6.02 2.39
C TYR A 21 5.43 7.41 2.76
N ILE A 22 6.34 8.39 2.86
CA ILE A 22 6.01 9.76 3.30
C ILE A 22 5.03 10.42 2.33
N ILE A 23 5.27 10.33 1.02
CA ILE A 23 4.43 10.97 0.01
C ILE A 23 3.01 10.38 0.04
N TYR A 24 2.89 9.06 0.01
CA TYR A 24 1.57 8.42 0.00
C TYR A 24 0.86 8.52 1.36
N LEU A 25 1.60 8.67 2.46
CA LEU A 25 1.02 8.99 3.77
C LEU A 25 0.39 10.38 3.78
N ILE A 26 1.10 11.41 3.31
CA ILE A 26 0.56 12.76 3.23
C ILE A 26 -0.67 12.80 2.33
N VAL A 27 -0.60 12.19 1.14
CA VAL A 27 -1.72 12.12 0.20
C VAL A 27 -2.91 11.40 0.84
N GLY A 28 -2.69 10.27 1.51
CA GLY A 28 -3.75 9.53 2.18
C GLY A 28 -4.39 10.33 3.33
N ILE A 29 -3.61 11.03 4.14
CA ILE A 29 -4.12 11.91 5.22
C ILE A 29 -5.00 13.02 4.63
N LEU A 30 -4.56 13.67 3.56
CA LEU A 30 -5.33 14.74 2.91
C LEU A 30 -6.66 14.22 2.34
N ILE A 31 -6.64 13.07 1.67
CA ILE A 31 -7.86 12.46 1.11
C ILE A 31 -8.82 12.03 2.22
N SER A 32 -8.33 11.26 3.20
CA SER A 32 -9.16 10.72 4.29
C SER A 32 -9.70 11.83 5.21
N GLY A 33 -8.85 12.81 5.56
CA GLY A 33 -9.25 13.97 6.34
C GLY A 33 -10.25 14.87 5.59
N GLY A 34 -10.03 15.09 4.30
CA GLY A 34 -10.96 15.84 3.45
C GLY A 34 -12.34 15.18 3.38
N ILE A 35 -12.39 13.86 3.17
CA ILE A 35 -13.65 13.10 3.17
C ILE A 35 -14.31 13.13 4.55
N GLY A 36 -13.53 12.93 5.62
CA GLY A 36 -14.04 13.00 6.99
C GLY A 36 -14.66 14.37 7.33
N ALA A 37 -14.04 15.45 6.87
CA ALA A 37 -14.56 16.82 7.05
C ALA A 37 -15.88 17.03 6.29
N VAL A 38 -15.99 16.53 5.06
CA VAL A 38 -17.22 16.60 4.25
C VAL A 38 -18.35 15.78 4.89
N VAL A 39 -18.06 14.55 5.32
CA VAL A 39 -19.07 13.70 5.96
C VAL A 39 -19.52 14.30 7.30
N GLY A 40 -18.59 14.79 8.11
CA GLY A 40 -18.90 15.44 9.38
C GLY A 40 -19.76 16.70 9.23
N SER A 41 -19.54 17.50 8.18
CA SER A 41 -20.35 18.70 7.94
C SER A 41 -21.75 18.38 7.41
N LEU A 42 -21.90 17.31 6.62
CA LEU A 42 -23.21 16.88 6.11
C LEU A 42 -24.10 16.24 7.19
N LEU A 43 -23.50 15.57 8.17
CA LEU A 43 -24.21 14.88 9.27
C LEU A 43 -24.28 15.73 10.55
N SER A 44 -24.62 17.01 10.41
CA SER A 44 -24.91 17.93 11.54
C SER A 44 -23.72 18.27 12.46
N ASN A 45 -22.51 18.42 11.90
CA ASN A 45 -21.27 18.69 12.65
C ASN A 45 -20.89 17.58 13.64
N ASP A 46 -21.27 16.34 13.35
CA ASP A 46 -20.84 15.19 14.14
C ASP A 46 -19.36 14.86 13.81
N ILE A 47 -18.47 15.37 14.66
CA ILE A 47 -17.03 15.12 14.60
C ILE A 47 -16.75 13.60 14.64
N GLN A 48 -17.54 12.84 15.40
CA GLN A 48 -17.34 11.40 15.54
C GLN A 48 -17.69 10.66 14.24
N ALA A 49 -18.75 11.07 13.53
CA ALA A 49 -19.07 10.55 12.20
C ALA A 49 -17.98 10.89 11.17
N GLY A 50 -17.45 12.12 11.21
CA GLY A 50 -16.33 12.55 10.36
C GLY A 50 -15.05 11.74 10.62
N MET A 51 -14.70 11.51 11.89
CA MET A 51 -13.55 10.69 12.27
C MET A 51 -13.70 9.23 11.81
N ARG A 52 -14.87 8.61 12.05
CA ARG A 52 -15.13 7.22 11.66
C ARG A 52 -15.04 7.03 10.15
N SER A 53 -15.64 7.94 9.38
CA SER A 53 -15.56 7.89 7.93
C SER A 53 -14.14 8.07 7.42
N GLY A 54 -13.37 9.02 7.99
CA GLY A 54 -11.95 9.20 7.68
C GLY A 54 -11.13 7.92 7.90
N VAL A 55 -11.32 7.21 9.02
CA VAL A 55 -10.65 5.93 9.30
C VAL A 55 -11.01 4.85 8.29
N ILE A 56 -12.29 4.74 7.92
CA ILE A 56 -12.75 3.77 6.91
C ILE A 56 -12.08 4.07 5.56
N PHE A 57 -12.08 5.33 5.13
CA PHE A 57 -11.44 5.74 3.87
C PHE A 57 -9.92 5.56 3.89
N ALA A 58 -9.28 5.75 5.04
CA ALA A 58 -7.86 5.47 5.21
C ALA A 58 -7.54 3.97 4.99
N GLY A 59 -8.35 3.07 5.55
CA GLY A 59 -8.21 1.63 5.33
C GLY A 59 -8.41 1.25 3.86
N LEU A 60 -9.44 1.81 3.21
CA LEU A 60 -9.69 1.58 1.78
C LEU A 60 -8.54 2.09 0.91
N TYR A 61 -8.03 3.28 1.18
CA TYR A 61 -6.91 3.88 0.45
C TYR A 61 -5.65 3.02 0.51
N THR A 62 -5.28 2.58 1.71
CA THR A 62 -4.06 1.79 1.92
C THR A 62 -4.18 0.38 1.36
N GLY A 63 -5.34 -0.27 1.53
CA GLY A 63 -5.64 -1.54 0.87
C GLY A 63 -5.60 -1.43 -0.65
N PHE A 64 -6.24 -0.42 -1.23
CA PHE A 64 -6.20 -0.15 -2.67
C PHE A 64 -4.76 0.04 -3.16
N LEU A 65 -3.95 0.83 -2.44
CA LEU A 65 -2.56 1.07 -2.81
C LEU A 65 -1.72 -0.22 -2.73
N TYR A 66 -1.92 -1.04 -1.70
CA TYR A 66 -1.27 -2.34 -1.55
C TYR A 66 -1.54 -3.23 -2.77
N PHE A 67 -2.82 -3.44 -3.10
CA PHE A 67 -3.21 -4.31 -4.21
C PHE A 67 -2.78 -3.75 -5.56
N ARG A 68 -2.70 -2.43 -5.70
CA ARG A 68 -2.17 -1.79 -6.91
C ARG A 68 -0.68 -2.08 -7.10
N VAL A 69 0.12 -2.02 -6.02
CA VAL A 69 1.54 -2.40 -6.05
C VAL A 69 1.69 -3.91 -6.32
N TYR A 70 0.95 -4.75 -5.59
CA TYR A 70 0.92 -6.21 -5.78
C TYR A 70 0.68 -6.60 -7.24
N LYS A 71 -0.38 -6.04 -7.86
CA LYS A 71 -0.75 -6.32 -9.25
C LYS A 71 0.30 -5.80 -10.24
N LYS A 72 0.85 -4.59 -9.99
CA LYS A 72 1.89 -4.00 -10.86
C LYS A 72 3.21 -4.76 -10.80
N LYS A 73 3.58 -5.29 -9.64
CA LYS A 73 4.76 -6.14 -9.46
C LYS A 73 4.55 -7.60 -9.86
N MET A 74 3.32 -7.97 -10.24
CA MET A 74 2.93 -9.34 -10.61
C MET A 74 3.37 -10.37 -9.57
N MET A 75 3.19 -10.04 -8.29
CA MET A 75 3.45 -11.00 -7.23
C MET A 75 2.34 -12.05 -7.31
N ASN A 76 2.64 -13.27 -7.76
CA ASN A 76 1.62 -14.32 -7.93
C ASN A 76 1.52 -15.26 -6.72
N SER A 77 2.00 -14.84 -5.54
CA SER A 77 1.98 -15.65 -4.32
C SER A 77 0.85 -15.24 -3.39
N VAL A 78 0.07 -16.24 -2.95
CA VAL A 78 -1.04 -16.12 -1.99
C VAL A 78 -0.57 -15.51 -0.66
N VAL A 79 0.70 -15.72 -0.29
CA VAL A 79 1.29 -15.14 0.93
C VAL A 79 1.20 -13.62 0.91
N PHE A 80 1.46 -12.97 -0.23
CA PHE A 80 1.37 -11.50 -0.32
C PHE A 80 -0.08 -11.01 -0.30
N ILE A 81 -1.04 -11.81 -0.75
CA ILE A 81 -2.47 -11.48 -0.58
C ILE A 81 -2.82 -11.46 0.91
N ILE A 82 -2.40 -12.49 1.65
CA ILE A 82 -2.63 -12.59 3.11
C ILE A 82 -1.98 -11.41 3.83
N VAL A 83 -0.74 -11.05 3.49
CA VAL A 83 -0.04 -9.88 4.05
C VAL A 83 -0.81 -8.58 3.76
N GLY A 84 -1.38 -8.44 2.56
CA GLY A 84 -2.22 -7.29 2.21
C GLY A 84 -3.48 -7.18 3.06
N VAL A 85 -4.16 -8.31 3.28
CA VAL A 85 -5.34 -8.38 4.14
C VAL A 85 -4.98 -8.06 5.60
N ILE A 86 -3.90 -8.64 6.12
CA ILE A 86 -3.39 -8.33 7.46
C ILE A 86 -3.04 -6.84 7.57
N GLY A 87 -2.36 -6.28 6.56
CA GLY A 87 -2.01 -4.85 6.53
C GLY A 87 -3.24 -3.94 6.56
N ALA A 88 -4.32 -4.31 5.86
CA ALA A 88 -5.58 -3.58 5.90
C ALA A 88 -6.27 -3.68 7.27
N ILE A 89 -6.30 -4.86 7.89
CA ILE A 89 -6.83 -5.07 9.25
C ILE A 89 -6.03 -4.24 10.26
N VAL A 90 -4.71 -4.33 10.23
CA VAL A 90 -3.81 -3.54 11.09
C VAL A 90 -4.04 -2.04 10.86
N GLY A 91 -4.23 -1.61 9.61
CA GLY A 91 -4.56 -0.23 9.26
C GLY A 91 -5.87 0.26 9.88
N PHE A 92 -6.86 -0.61 10.03
CA PHE A 92 -8.12 -0.27 10.68
C PHE A 92 -7.95 -0.01 12.18
N PHE A 93 -7.13 -0.80 12.87
CA PHE A 93 -6.91 -0.67 14.32
C PHE A 93 -5.88 0.38 14.71
N TYR A 94 -4.78 0.47 13.95
CA TYR A 94 -3.65 1.33 14.28
C TYR A 94 -3.49 2.55 13.35
N GLY A 95 -4.34 2.65 12.34
CA GLY A 95 -4.39 3.77 11.42
C GLY A 95 -3.48 3.65 10.19
N MET A 96 -3.54 4.70 9.37
CA MET A 96 -2.83 4.81 8.10
C MET A 96 -1.30 4.69 8.21
N PRO A 97 -0.61 5.28 9.22
CA PRO A 97 0.85 5.21 9.30
C PRO A 97 1.37 3.77 9.31
N ILE A 98 0.72 2.88 10.07
CA ILE A 98 1.17 1.49 10.17
C ILE A 98 0.87 0.72 8.88
N SER A 99 -0.33 0.87 8.29
CA SER A 99 -0.67 0.12 7.08
C SER A 99 0.14 0.53 5.84
N ILE A 100 0.50 1.81 5.69
CA ILE A 100 1.36 2.26 4.58
C ILE A 100 2.76 1.66 4.67
N ALA A 101 3.25 1.34 5.87
CA ALA A 101 4.54 0.66 6.02
C ALA A 101 4.55 -0.68 5.27
N PHE A 102 3.47 -1.47 5.34
CA PHE A 102 3.35 -2.72 4.57
C PHE A 102 3.39 -2.48 3.06
N VAL A 103 2.73 -1.43 2.58
CA VAL A 103 2.77 -1.05 1.17
C VAL A 103 4.19 -0.65 0.76
N ALA A 104 4.87 0.17 1.56
CA ALA A 104 6.23 0.62 1.28
C ALA A 104 7.22 -0.55 1.25
N VAL A 105 7.12 -1.48 2.20
CA VAL A 105 7.91 -2.73 2.21
C VAL A 105 7.63 -3.57 0.98
N LEU A 106 6.38 -3.65 0.52
CA LEU A 106 6.05 -4.36 -0.73
C LEU A 106 6.80 -3.76 -1.94
N THR A 107 7.07 -2.45 -1.94
CA THR A 107 7.80 -1.81 -3.03
C THR A 107 9.28 -2.14 -3.10
N THR A 108 9.89 -2.61 -2.00
CA THR A 108 11.30 -3.03 -1.97
C THR A 108 11.51 -4.45 -2.50
N ARG A 109 10.42 -5.22 -2.66
CA ARG A 109 10.45 -6.59 -3.20
C ARG A 109 10.65 -6.59 -4.71
N GLU A 110 11.25 -7.68 -5.18
CA GLU A 110 11.40 -7.99 -6.59
C GLU A 110 10.06 -8.30 -7.25
N ASN A 111 10.03 -8.16 -8.56
CA ASN A 111 8.83 -8.46 -9.34
C ASN A 111 8.70 -9.98 -9.49
N GLY A 112 7.49 -10.50 -9.35
CA GLY A 112 7.24 -11.95 -9.36
C GLY A 112 7.61 -12.64 -10.68
N LYS A 113 7.81 -11.88 -11.77
CA LYS A 113 8.27 -12.41 -13.06
C LYS A 113 9.73 -12.93 -13.06
N GLN A 114 10.57 -12.50 -12.13
CA GLN A 114 12.00 -12.84 -12.16
C GLN A 114 12.35 -14.14 -11.44
N THR A 115 11.43 -14.71 -10.66
CA THR A 115 11.70 -15.90 -9.84
C THR A 115 11.53 -17.22 -10.63
N ASP A 116 10.73 -17.23 -11.71
CA ASP A 116 10.34 -18.47 -12.41
C ASP A 116 11.43 -19.04 -13.35
N ASN A 117 12.40 -18.23 -13.80
CA ASN A 117 13.35 -18.64 -14.83
C ASN A 117 14.70 -19.16 -14.31
N ASN A 118 14.99 -19.08 -13.01
CA ASN A 118 16.31 -19.40 -12.47
C ASN A 118 16.38 -20.73 -11.70
N GLU A 119 15.25 -21.37 -11.41
CA GLU A 119 15.21 -22.65 -10.69
C GLU A 119 15.18 -23.86 -11.63
N LEU A 120 14.60 -23.73 -12.83
CA LEU A 120 14.53 -24.84 -13.79
C LEU A 120 15.82 -25.05 -14.60
N ASP A 121 16.69 -24.05 -14.75
CA ASP A 121 17.94 -24.20 -15.50
C ASP A 121 19.09 -24.83 -14.68
N LYS A 122 18.92 -25.02 -13.36
CA LYS A 122 19.96 -25.61 -12.49
C LYS A 122 19.81 -27.10 -12.25
N GLU A 123 18.63 -27.68 -12.52
CA GLU A 123 18.39 -29.11 -12.33
C GLU A 123 18.77 -29.97 -13.54
N TYR A 124 18.99 -29.38 -14.73
CA TYR A 124 19.35 -30.16 -15.94
C TYR A 124 20.86 -30.22 -16.24
N PHE A 125 21.71 -29.68 -15.37
CA PHE A 125 23.17 -29.66 -15.58
C PHE A 125 24.01 -30.27 -14.43
N ASN A 126 23.40 -31.05 -13.53
CA ASN A 126 24.14 -31.84 -12.53
C ASN A 126 23.92 -33.33 -12.74
#